data_AF-A0A427TSJ2-F1
#
_entry.id   AF-A0A427TSJ2-F1
#
_cell.length_a   1.000
_cell.length_b   1.000
_cell.length_c   1.000
_cell.angle_alpha   90.00
_cell.angle_beta   90.00
_cell.angle_gamma   90.00
#
_symmetry.space_group_name_H-M   'P 1'
#
loop_
_entity.id
_entity.type
_entity.pdbx_description
1 polymer ?
#
loop_
_entity_poly.entity_id
_entity_poly.type
_entity_poly.pdbx_seq_one_letter_code
_entity_poly.pdbx_strand_id
1 'polypeptide(L)'
;MIKMKKRLILILAPILLAGCLFFYDAKLDVYTNTGDGVLVFKDNEFHRGYETYQKYYTNGEKNFEIGRMIGKTDNSKFLGFKESVWQIKGVPDDEVVFVKGLMIEGVYERK
;
A
#
# COMPACT_ATOMS: atom_id res chain seq x y z
N MET A 1 -13.09 -15.95 42.07
CA MET A 1 -13.71 -15.89 40.71
C MET A 1 -13.01 -15.00 39.67
N ILE A 2 -12.18 -14.01 40.05
CA ILE A 2 -11.55 -13.06 39.10
C ILE A 2 -10.39 -13.67 38.26
N LYS A 3 -9.72 -14.73 38.75
CA LYS A 3 -8.57 -15.35 38.06
C LYS A 3 -8.91 -16.03 36.73
N MET A 4 -10.09 -16.65 36.59
CA MET A 4 -10.49 -17.31 35.33
C MET A 4 -10.74 -16.30 34.21
N LYS A 5 -11.33 -15.13 34.51
CA LYS A 5 -11.57 -14.07 33.52
C LYS A 5 -10.26 -13.52 32.93
N LYS A 6 -9.22 -13.35 33.75
CA LYS A 6 -7.89 -12.90 33.28
C LYS A 6 -7.22 -13.91 32.33
N ARG A 7 -7.33 -15.21 32.61
CA ARG A 7 -6.80 -16.27 31.73
C ARG A 7 -7.54 -16.33 30.39
N LEU A 8 -8.86 -16.10 30.40
CA LEU A 8 -9.65 -16.05 29.17
C LEU A 8 -9.24 -14.86 28.29
N ILE A 9 -9.03 -13.68 28.88
CA ILE A 9 -8.55 -12.48 28.17
C ILE A 9 -7.16 -12.71 27.57
N LEU A 10 -6.25 -13.37 28.30
CA LEU A 10 -4.91 -13.71 27.81
C LEU A 10 -4.91 -14.63 26.60
N ILE A 11 -5.94 -15.47 26.43
CA ILE A 11 -6.11 -16.34 25.25
C ILE A 11 -6.86 -15.61 24.14
N LEU A 12 -7.89 -14.84 24.48
CA LEU A 12 -8.73 -14.15 23.50
C LEU A 12 -8.00 -12.99 22.83
N ALA A 13 -7.16 -12.26 23.56
CA ALA A 13 -6.41 -11.10 23.06
C ALA A 13 -5.51 -11.43 21.86
N PRO A 14 -4.62 -12.47 21.90
CA PRO A 14 -3.80 -12.81 20.73
C PRO A 14 -4.62 -13.31 19.55
N ILE A 15 -5.73 -14.03 19.78
CA ILE A 15 -6.64 -14.48 18.71
C ILE A 15 -7.29 -13.29 18.02
N LEU A 16 -7.80 -12.32 18.80
CA LEU A 16 -8.36 -11.08 18.29
C LEU A 16 -7.31 -10.25 17.53
N LEU A 17 -6.10 -10.16 18.06
CA LEU A 17 -5.00 -9.46 17.41
C LEU A 17 -4.67 -10.09 16.05
N ALA A 18 -4.54 -11.41 16.00
CA ALA A 18 -4.28 -12.15 14.77
C ALA A 18 -5.43 -11.97 13.76
N GLY A 19 -6.68 -12.01 14.23
CA GLY A 19 -7.85 -11.72 13.39
C GLY A 19 -7.83 -10.31 12.81
N CYS A 20 -7.58 -9.29 13.64
CA CYS A 20 -7.46 -7.90 13.18
C CYS A 20 -6.34 -7.72 12.15
N LEU A 21 -5.18 -8.35 12.37
CA LEU A 21 -4.07 -8.32 11.42
C LEU A 21 -4.46 -9.00 10.11
N PHE A 22 -5.14 -10.14 10.15
CA PHE A 22 -5.60 -10.85 8.96
C PHE A 22 -6.60 -10.01 8.14
N PHE A 23 -7.59 -9.39 8.79
CA PHE A 23 -8.54 -8.50 8.11
C PHE A 23 -7.87 -7.26 7.53
N TYR A 24 -6.89 -6.69 8.24
CA TYR A 24 -6.09 -5.58 7.73
C TYR A 24 -5.32 -5.99 6.48
N ASP A 25 -4.70 -7.17 6.51
CA ASP A 25 -3.93 -7.73 5.41
C ASP A 25 -4.79 -7.98 4.17
N ALA A 26 -5.96 -8.58 4.34
CA ALA A 26 -6.92 -8.85 3.28
C ALA A 26 -7.49 -7.56 2.65
N LYS A 27 -7.67 -6.49 3.44
CA LYS A 27 -8.14 -5.19 2.92
C LYS A 27 -7.10 -4.52 2.00
N LEU A 28 -5.84 -4.89 2.13
CA LEU A 28 -4.76 -4.37 1.30
C LEU A 28 -4.57 -5.15 0.00
N ASP A 29 -5.11 -6.36 -0.11
CA ASP A 29 -4.88 -7.24 -1.26
C ASP A 29 -5.60 -6.70 -2.51
N VAL A 30 -4.84 -6.27 -3.51
CA VAL A 30 -5.35 -5.64 -4.73
C VAL A 30 -4.66 -6.17 -5.98
N TYR A 31 -5.47 -6.36 -7.01
CA TYR A 31 -5.10 -6.88 -8.32
C TYR A 31 -4.45 -5.80 -9.19
N THR A 32 -3.29 -6.11 -9.74
CA THR A 32 -2.65 -5.31 -10.79
C THR A 32 -2.89 -5.97 -12.15
N ASN A 33 -3.47 -5.23 -13.10
CA ASN A 33 -3.31 -5.47 -14.52
C ASN A 33 -2.27 -4.47 -15.03
N THR A 34 -1.00 -4.89 -15.15
CA THR A 34 0.08 -3.99 -15.56
C THR A 34 0.08 -3.87 -17.08
N GLY A 35 -0.38 -2.73 -17.61
CA GLY A 35 0.01 -2.22 -18.92
C GLY A 35 1.02 -1.09 -18.77
N ASP A 36 1.74 -0.73 -19.84
CA ASP A 36 2.76 0.33 -19.80
C ASP A 36 2.19 1.65 -19.25
N GLY A 37 2.51 1.97 -17.99
CA GLY A 37 2.13 3.22 -17.33
C GLY A 37 0.75 3.27 -16.66
N VAL A 38 0.04 2.14 -16.54
CA VAL A 38 -1.29 2.07 -15.89
C VAL A 38 -1.26 1.11 -14.69
N LEU A 39 -1.74 1.60 -13.55
CA LEU A 39 -1.93 0.86 -12.31
C LEU A 39 -3.42 0.82 -12.00
N VAL A 40 -4.00 -0.37 -11.87
CA VAL A 40 -5.39 -0.53 -11.43
C VAL A 40 -5.41 -0.81 -9.93
N PHE A 41 -6.14 -0.01 -9.16
CA PHE A 41 -6.30 -0.19 -7.71
C PHE A 41 -7.71 0.19 -7.25
N LYS A 42 -8.42 -0.74 -6.59
CA LYS A 42 -9.81 -0.56 -6.11
C LYS A 42 -10.76 -0.02 -7.18
N ASP A 43 -10.77 -0.65 -8.36
CA ASP A 43 -11.58 -0.24 -9.51
C ASP A 43 -11.27 1.17 -10.04
N ASN A 44 -10.12 1.76 -9.67
CA ASN A 44 -9.62 3.02 -10.21
C ASN A 44 -8.36 2.78 -11.04
N GLU A 45 -8.24 3.52 -12.12
CA GLU A 45 -7.05 3.54 -12.96
C GLU A 45 -6.17 4.73 -12.55
N PHE A 46 -4.91 4.45 -12.27
CA PHE A 46 -3.88 5.43 -11.98
C PHE A 46 -2.86 5.40 -13.10
N HIS A 47 -2.50 6.57 -13.61
CA HIS A 47 -1.63 6.71 -14.75
C HIS A 47 -0.32 7.40 -14.35
N ARG A 48 0.77 6.95 -14.95
CA ARG A 48 2.07 7.61 -14.81
C ARG A 48 2.17 8.76 -15.82
N GLY A 49 2.13 10.00 -15.34
CA GLY A 49 2.34 11.20 -16.15
C GLY A 49 3.78 11.74 -16.07
N TYR A 50 4.27 12.33 -17.16
CA TYR A 50 5.53 13.10 -17.14
C TYR A 50 5.43 14.31 -16.19
N GLU A 51 4.27 14.95 -16.15
CA GLU A 51 3.96 16.06 -15.24
C GLU A 51 3.99 15.62 -13.78
N THR A 52 3.42 14.44 -13.47
CA THR A 52 3.43 13.85 -12.13
C THR A 52 4.87 13.58 -11.66
N TYR A 53 5.77 13.14 -12.56
CA TYR A 53 7.18 12.97 -12.21
C TYR A 53 7.86 14.30 -11.87
N GLN A 54 7.68 15.35 -12.67
CA GLN A 54 8.29 16.67 -12.41
C GLN A 54 7.77 17.31 -11.11
N LYS A 55 6.50 17.07 -10.76
CA LYS A 55 5.91 17.54 -9.50
C LYS A 55 6.60 16.95 -8.27
N TYR A 56 7.02 15.69 -8.36
CA TYR A 56 7.49 14.90 -7.22
C TYR A 56 8.99 14.65 -7.17
N TYR A 57 9.69 14.94 -8.28
CA TYR A 57 11.13 14.79 -8.40
C TYR A 57 11.74 16.11 -8.89
N THR A 58 12.63 16.71 -8.10
CA THR A 58 13.42 17.88 -8.52
C THR A 58 14.87 17.48 -8.62
N ASN A 59 15.49 17.69 -9.78
CA ASN A 59 16.86 17.27 -10.07
C ASN A 59 17.12 15.76 -9.82
N GLY A 60 16.09 14.92 -9.93
CA GLY A 60 16.17 13.48 -9.63
C GLY A 60 16.01 13.15 -8.15
N GLU A 61 15.93 14.13 -7.26
CA GLU A 61 15.65 13.93 -5.84
C GLU A 61 14.15 13.93 -5.55
N LYS A 62 13.74 12.99 -4.71
CA LYS A 62 12.35 12.81 -4.29
C LYS A 62 11.94 13.89 -3.29
N ASN A 63 10.89 14.64 -3.60
CA ASN A 63 10.38 15.73 -2.76
C ASN A 63 9.10 15.39 -1.98
N PHE A 64 8.79 14.10 -1.81
CA PHE A 64 7.61 13.66 -1.07
C PHE A 64 7.92 12.61 -0.02
N GLU A 65 7.06 12.57 1.00
CA GLU A 65 7.04 11.54 2.01
C GLU A 65 6.00 10.47 1.67
N ILE A 66 6.39 9.20 1.81
CA ILE A 66 5.47 8.08 1.67
C ILE A 66 4.65 7.98 2.96
N GLY A 67 3.34 7.95 2.82
CA GLY A 67 2.37 7.81 3.90
C GLY A 67 2.05 6.35 4.22
N ARG A 68 0.77 6.03 4.33
CA ARG A 68 0.28 4.67 4.62
C ARG A 68 0.22 3.81 3.36
N MET A 69 0.46 2.51 3.51
CA MET A 69 0.16 1.53 2.47
C MET A 69 -1.36 1.43 2.32
N ILE A 70 -1.84 1.52 1.09
CA ILE A 70 -3.27 1.44 0.78
C ILE A 70 -3.61 0.23 -0.08
N GLY A 71 -2.60 -0.37 -0.74
CA GLY A 71 -2.73 -1.59 -1.52
C GLY A 71 -1.43 -2.38 -1.60
N LYS A 72 -1.54 -3.68 -1.83
CA LYS A 72 -0.44 -4.60 -2.13
C LYS A 72 -0.95 -5.67 -3.08
N THR A 73 -0.08 -6.15 -3.96
CA THR A 73 -0.42 -7.25 -4.87
C THR A 73 0.15 -8.56 -4.32
N ASP A 74 -0.54 -9.66 -4.60
CA ASP A 74 -0.01 -11.00 -4.33
C ASP A 74 1.02 -11.47 -5.38
N ASN A 75 1.19 -10.71 -6.46
CA ASN A 75 2.23 -10.95 -7.44
C ASN A 75 3.60 -10.49 -6.91
N SER A 76 4.34 -11.42 -6.31
CA SER A 76 5.76 -11.20 -5.98
C SER A 76 6.60 -11.27 -7.26
N LYS A 77 6.99 -10.11 -7.81
CA LYS A 77 7.86 -10.07 -9.00
C LYS A 77 9.34 -9.87 -8.68
N PHE A 78 9.73 -9.58 -7.44
CA PHE A 78 11.14 -9.40 -7.07
C PHE A 78 11.46 -9.89 -5.66
N LEU A 79 12.23 -10.97 -5.53
CA LEU A 79 12.77 -11.52 -4.26
C LEU A 79 11.74 -11.75 -3.14
N GLY A 80 10.48 -12.06 -3.49
CA GLY A 80 9.40 -12.26 -2.51
C GLY A 80 8.80 -10.96 -1.96
N PHE A 81 9.31 -9.80 -2.36
CA PHE A 81 8.69 -8.53 -2.01
C PHE A 81 7.47 -8.29 -2.90
N LYS A 82 6.36 -7.93 -2.25
CA LYS A 82 5.08 -7.63 -2.89
C LYS A 82 5.13 -6.25 -3.55
N GLU A 83 4.51 -6.11 -4.71
CA GLU A 83 4.22 -4.79 -5.27
C GLU A 83 3.21 -4.10 -4.34
N SER A 84 3.38 -2.80 -4.08
CA SER A 84 2.51 -2.07 -3.15
C SER A 84 2.23 -0.65 -3.59
N VAL A 85 1.06 -0.18 -3.20
CA VAL A 85 0.54 1.15 -3.48
C VAL A 85 0.45 1.91 -2.16
N TRP A 86 1.05 3.10 -2.14
CA TRP A 86 1.15 3.94 -0.95
C TRP A 86 0.56 5.31 -1.22
N GLN A 87 -0.03 5.89 -0.19
CA GLN A 87 -0.46 7.29 -0.22
C GLN A 87 0.74 8.23 -0.12
N ILE A 88 0.68 9.40 -0.75
CA ILE A 88 1.61 10.49 -0.49
C ILE A 88 1.11 11.31 0.70
N LYS A 89 2.00 11.58 1.66
CA LYS A 89 1.63 12.32 2.87
C LYS A 89 1.27 13.77 2.54
N GLY A 90 0.09 14.20 2.99
CA GLY A 90 -0.39 15.58 2.77
C GLY A 90 -1.00 15.83 1.40
N VAL A 91 -1.15 14.77 0.58
CA VAL A 91 -1.71 14.83 -0.77
C VAL A 91 -3.00 13.99 -0.80
N PRO A 92 -4.01 14.40 -1.58
CA PRO A 92 -5.25 13.64 -1.72
C PRO A 92 -5.03 12.20 -2.25
N ASP A 93 -6.02 11.34 -2.00
CA ASP A 93 -5.96 9.89 -2.31
C ASP A 93 -5.99 9.60 -3.84
N ASP A 94 -6.04 10.64 -4.66
CA ASP A 94 -5.92 10.60 -6.13
C ASP A 94 -4.47 10.43 -6.60
N GLU A 95 -3.48 10.76 -5.76
CA GLU A 95 -2.06 10.59 -6.10
C GLU A 95 -1.38 9.56 -5.19
N VAL A 96 -0.81 8.54 -5.82
CA VAL A 96 -0.29 7.35 -5.15
C VAL A 96 1.11 7.00 -5.64
N VAL A 97 1.86 6.34 -4.78
CA VAL A 97 3.23 5.88 -5.05
C VAL A 97 3.18 4.38 -5.27
N PHE A 98 3.67 3.94 -6.42
CA PHE A 98 3.85 2.52 -6.67
C PHE A 98 5.27 2.09 -6.29
N VAL A 99 5.35 1.07 -5.45
CA VAL A 99 6.59 0.51 -4.93
C VAL A 99 6.68 -0.94 -5.37
N LYS A 100 7.73 -1.26 -6.13
CA LYS A 100 8.05 -2.62 -6.54
C LYS A 100 9.25 -3.10 -5.74
N GLY A 101 8.99 -4.02 -4.84
CA GLY A 101 10.01 -4.49 -3.92
C GLY A 101 10.45 -3.41 -2.94
N LEU A 102 11.72 -3.00 -3.02
CA LEU A 102 12.30 -1.91 -2.23
C LEU A 102 12.44 -0.60 -3.02
N MET A 103 12.03 -0.59 -4.29
CA MET A 103 12.22 0.55 -5.19
C MET A 103 10.88 1.24 -5.48
N ILE A 104 10.91 2.56 -5.50
CA ILE A 104 9.79 3.37 -5.97
C ILE A 104 9.82 3.36 -7.49
N GLU A 105 8.81 2.77 -8.12
CA GLU A 105 8.68 2.75 -9.59
C GLU A 105 8.26 4.12 -10.14
N GLY A 106 7.43 4.83 -9.37
CA GLY A 106 7.01 6.17 -9.69
C GLY A 106 5.76 6.61 -8.91
N VAL A 107 5.36 7.85 -9.16
CA VAL A 107 4.10 8.42 -8.70
C VAL A 107 3.08 8.32 -9.83
N TYR A 108 1.85 7.96 -9.46
CA TYR A 108 0.72 7.77 -10.35
C TYR A 108 -0.44 8.64 -9.87
N GLU A 109 -1.21 9.16 -10.82
CA GLU A 109 -2.36 10.02 -10.58
C GLU A 109 -3.63 9.36 -11.12
N ARG A 110 -4.71 9.48 -10.36
CA ARG A 110 -6.02 8.94 -10.73
C ARG A 110 -6.56 9.70 -11.93
N LYS A 111 -7.05 8.96 -12.92
CA LYS A 111 -7.73 9.54 -14.08
C LYS A 111 -9.24 9.31 -14.02
#